data_AF-W1P4B1-F1
#
_entry.id   AF-W1P4B1-F1
#
_cell.length_a   1.000
_cell.length_b   1.000
_cell.length_c   1.000
_cell.angle_alpha   90.00
_cell.angle_beta   90.00
_cell.angle_gamma   90.00
#
_symmetry.space_group_name_H-M   'P 1'
#
loop_
_entity.id
_entity.type
_entity.pdbx_description
1 polymer ?
#
loop_
_entity_poly.entity_id
_entity_poly.type
_entity_poly.pdbx_seq_one_letter_code
_entity_poly.pdbx_strand_id
1 'polypeptide(L)'
;MQHKRIHSPLVQDCIVKEIYVQMTLPSLVVCHTVPYPYNVFYCHEVIKVKAFKVMLKGENGNKVDVVAAFHVDTFDWDTNHVSIKVRDSKPGGEPVFHFLPQDNMVWLVKSL
;
A
#
# COMPACT_ATOMS: atom_id res chain seq x y z
N MET A 1 27.06 -24.21 10.55
CA MET A 1 26.24 -23.21 11.27
C MET A 1 24.81 -23.34 10.78
N GLN A 2 23.84 -23.57 11.65
CA GLN A 2 22.44 -23.79 11.26
C GLN A 2 21.86 -22.50 10.67
N HIS A 3 21.42 -22.54 9.41
CA HIS A 3 20.43 -21.59 8.93
C HIS A 3 19.16 -21.84 9.74
N LYS A 4 18.89 -20.98 10.72
CA LYS A 4 17.55 -20.87 11.30
C LYS A 4 16.59 -20.72 10.13
N ARG A 5 15.70 -21.69 9.94
CA ARG A 5 14.51 -21.54 9.13
C ARG A 5 13.80 -20.30 9.65
N ILE A 6 13.91 -19.19 8.93
CA ILE A 6 12.98 -18.08 9.11
C ILE A 6 11.63 -18.69 8.76
N HIS A 7 10.78 -18.90 9.77
CA HIS A 7 9.40 -19.26 9.54
C HIS A 7 8.87 -18.25 8.52
N SER A 8 8.45 -18.72 7.34
CA SER A 8 7.65 -17.87 6.45
C SER A 8 6.57 -17.25 7.32
N PRO A 9 6.39 -15.92 7.32
CA PRO A 9 5.28 -15.33 8.05
C PRO A 9 4.03 -16.08 7.61
N LEU A 10 3.28 -16.61 8.56
CA LEU A 10 2.07 -17.39 8.30
C LEU A 10 1.18 -16.52 7.40
N VAL A 11 1.11 -16.88 6.12
CA VAL A 11 0.20 -16.25 5.17
C VAL A 11 -1.19 -16.57 5.68
N GLN A 12 -1.98 -15.53 5.93
CA GLN A 12 -3.29 -15.67 6.52
C GLN A 12 -4.29 -14.89 5.70
N ASP A 13 -5.43 -15.51 5.44
CA ASP A 13 -6.55 -14.85 4.80
C ASP A 13 -7.23 -13.86 5.77
N CYS A 14 -7.48 -12.67 5.26
CA CYS A 14 -8.03 -11.56 6.03
C CYS A 14 -9.28 -11.01 5.35
N ILE A 15 -10.29 -10.66 6.16
CA ILE A 15 -11.49 -9.97 5.70
C ILE A 15 -11.48 -8.51 6.12
N VAL A 16 -11.89 -7.62 5.20
CA VAL A 16 -12.13 -6.21 5.52
C VAL A 16 -13.34 -6.12 6.43
N LYS A 17 -13.17 -5.49 7.59
CA LYS A 17 -14.26 -5.26 8.55
C LYS A 17 -14.76 -3.84 8.52
N GLU A 18 -13.84 -2.89 8.60
CA GLU A 18 -14.17 -1.47 8.77
C GLU A 18 -13.21 -0.59 7.97
N ILE A 19 -13.73 0.52 7.45
CA ILE A 19 -12.95 1.55 6.74
C ILE A 19 -13.20 2.85 7.51
N TYR A 20 -12.18 3.33 8.23
CA TYR A 20 -12.35 4.36 9.24
C TYR A 20 -12.14 5.78 8.73
N VAL A 21 -11.15 5.95 7.87
CA VAL A 21 -10.62 7.27 7.51
C VAL A 21 -10.43 7.29 6.02
N GLN A 22 -11.16 8.16 5.31
CA GLN A 22 -10.84 8.53 3.94
C GLN A 22 -10.16 9.89 3.97
N MET A 23 -8.91 9.95 3.52
CA MET A 23 -8.23 11.22 3.29
C MET A 23 -8.10 11.43 1.79
N THR A 24 -8.87 12.38 1.29
CA THR A 24 -8.69 12.90 -0.06
C THR A 24 -7.64 13.99 0.02
N LEU A 25 -6.45 13.72 -0.49
CA LEU A 25 -5.35 14.68 -0.50
C LEU A 25 -5.01 15.04 -1.95
N PRO A 26 -4.63 16.31 -2.23
CA PRO A 26 -4.09 16.66 -3.55
C PRO A 26 -2.84 15.81 -3.86
N SER A 27 -2.03 15.55 -2.84
CA SER A 27 -0.92 14.61 -2.87
C SER A 27 -0.60 14.03 -1.48
N LEU A 28 0.12 12.91 -1.45
CA LEU A 28 0.72 12.34 -0.24
C LEU A 28 2.12 11.79 -0.58
N VAL A 29 2.94 11.58 0.44
CA VAL A 29 4.26 10.94 0.26
C VAL A 29 4.16 9.49 0.69
N VAL A 30 4.46 8.56 -0.22
CA VAL A 30 4.61 7.14 0.07
C VAL A 30 6.10 6.82 0.17
N CYS A 31 6.46 6.07 1.21
CA CYS A 31 7.80 5.57 1.42
C CYS A 31 7.79 4.04 1.39
N HIS A 32 8.64 3.47 0.55
CA HIS A 32 8.81 2.03 0.37
C HIS A 32 10.12 1.57 1.00
N THR A 33 10.12 0.42 1.65
CA THR A 33 11.36 -0.24 2.04
C THR A 33 12.15 -0.66 0.81
N VAL A 34 13.46 -0.56 0.91
CA VAL A 34 14.38 -1.09 -0.10
C VAL A 34 15.28 -2.15 0.54
N PRO A 35 15.71 -3.17 -0.22
CA PRO A 35 16.56 -4.24 0.31
C PRO A 35 17.97 -3.70 0.57
N TYR A 36 18.16 -3.09 1.73
CA TYR A 36 19.41 -2.45 2.15
C TYR A 36 19.75 -2.82 3.61
N PRO A 37 21.04 -2.90 4.01
CA PRO A 37 21.44 -3.32 5.37
C PRO A 37 21.02 -2.36 6.49
N TYR A 38 20.55 -1.17 6.13
CA TYR A 38 20.09 -0.13 7.04
C TYR A 38 18.65 0.26 6.69
N ASN A 39 17.94 0.87 7.65
CA ASN A 39 16.59 1.37 7.43
C ASN A 39 16.60 2.57 6.47
N VAL A 40 16.56 2.28 5.18
CA VAL A 40 16.47 3.25 4.09
C VAL A 40 15.11 3.08 3.43
N PHE A 41 14.46 4.20 3.16
CA PHE A 41 13.17 4.22 2.48
C PHE A 41 13.29 5.01 1.18
N TYR A 42 12.78 4.45 0.10
CA TYR A 42 12.55 5.18 -1.15
C TYR A 42 11.19 5.89 -1.05
N CYS A 43 11.21 7.22 -0.96
CA CYS A 43 10.00 8.02 -0.84
C CYS A 43 9.70 8.77 -2.14
N HIS A 44 8.43 8.84 -2.52
CA HIS A 44 7.96 9.59 -3.67
C HIS A 44 6.57 10.17 -3.41
N GLU A 45 6.29 11.30 -4.07
CA GLU A 45 4.99 11.95 -4.01
C GLU A 45 4.02 11.23 -4.96
N VAL A 46 2.81 10.99 -4.47
CA VAL A 46 1.70 10.46 -5.26
C VAL A 46 0.59 11.49 -5.27
N ILE A 47 0.18 11.91 -6.47
CA ILE A 47 -0.89 12.87 -6.69
C ILE A 47 -2.23 12.16 -6.92
N LYS A 48 -3.36 12.85 -6.70
CA LYS A 48 -4.72 12.37 -6.99
C LYS A 48 -5.04 10.99 -6.38
N VAL A 49 -4.54 10.74 -5.18
CA VAL A 49 -4.72 9.49 -4.45
C VAL A 49 -5.58 9.69 -3.21
N LYS A 50 -6.37 8.68 -2.88
CA LYS A 50 -7.08 8.59 -1.61
C LYS A 50 -6.42 7.53 -0.74
N ALA A 51 -6.13 7.88 0.51
CA ALA A 51 -5.64 6.93 1.49
C ALA A 51 -6.76 6.53 2.45
N PHE A 52 -6.80 5.25 2.79
CA PHE A 52 -7.76 4.69 3.72
C PHE A 52 -7.08 3.96 4.87
N LYS A 53 -7.53 4.19 6.10
CA LYS A 53 -7.23 3.29 7.22
C LYS A 53 -8.30 2.19 7.25
N VAL A 54 -7.88 0.95 7.09
CA VAL A 54 -8.75 -0.23 6.97
C VAL A 54 -8.43 -1.22 8.09
N MET A 55 -9.47 -1.72 8.79
CA MET A 55 -9.32 -2.84 9.71
C MET A 55 -9.48 -4.15 8.95
N LEU A 56 -8.44 -4.98 9.00
CA LEU A 56 -8.50 -6.37 8.57
C LEU A 56 -8.68 -7.26 9.80
N LYS A 57 -9.50 -8.30 9.65
CA LYS A 57 -9.63 -9.38 10.64
C LYS A 57 -9.17 -10.69 10.01
N GLY A 58 -8.16 -11.31 10.62
CA GLY A 58 -7.71 -12.65 10.23
C GLY A 58 -8.62 -13.75 10.79
N GLU A 59 -8.56 -14.94 10.18
CA GLU A 59 -9.22 -16.17 10.64
C GLU A 59 -9.01 -16.51 12.13
N ASN A 60 -7.80 -16.31 12.66
CA ASN A 60 -7.45 -16.47 14.09
C ASN A 60 -8.12 -15.43 15.01
N GLY A 61 -8.92 -14.50 14.46
CA GLY A 61 -9.60 -13.45 15.21
C GLY A 61 -8.77 -12.19 15.42
N ASN A 62 -7.47 -12.21 15.09
CA ASN A 62 -6.60 -11.05 15.21
C ASN A 62 -7.07 -9.93 14.29
N LYS A 63 -6.92 -8.70 14.77
CA LYS A 63 -7.24 -7.48 14.03
C LYS A 63 -5.97 -6.70 13.75
N VAL A 64 -5.84 -6.19 12.54
CA VAL A 64 -4.72 -5.33 12.13
C VAL A 64 -5.25 -4.15 11.36
N ASP A 65 -4.75 -2.97 11.69
CA ASP A 65 -4.98 -1.76 10.91
C ASP A 65 -3.95 -1.70 9.78
N VAL A 66 -4.43 -1.51 8.56
CA VAL A 66 -3.59 -1.34 7.36
C VAL A 66 -3.96 -0.05 6.64
N VAL A 67 -3.03 0.45 5.84
CA VAL A 67 -3.31 1.55 4.92
C VAL A 67 -3.60 0.98 3.54
N ALA A 68 -4.71 1.40 2.94
CA ALA A 68 -5.02 1.15 1.54
C ALA A 68 -4.89 2.44 0.73
N ALA A 69 -4.33 2.33 -0.47
CA ALA A 69 -4.21 3.40 -1.43
C ALA A 69 -5.19 3.18 -2.58
N PHE A 70 -5.86 4.25 -2.99
CA PHE A 70 -6.74 4.29 -4.13
C PHE A 70 -6.28 5.38 -5.09
N HIS A 71 -5.62 4.96 -6.16
CA HIS A 71 -5.19 5.84 -7.24
C HIS A 71 -6.38 6.06 -8.16
N VAL A 72 -6.98 7.25 -8.06
CA VAL A 72 -8.22 7.59 -8.77
C VAL A 72 -7.97 7.78 -10.27
N ASP A 73 -6.77 8.23 -10.61
CA ASP A 73 -6.32 8.52 -11.96
C ASP A 73 -4.90 7.98 -12.14
N THR A 74 -4.69 7.18 -13.19
CA THR A 74 -3.41 6.55 -13.54
C THR A 74 -2.88 7.04 -14.88
N PHE A 75 -3.39 8.17 -15.39
CA PHE A 75 -3.02 8.70 -16.72
C PHE A 75 -1.51 8.90 -16.87
N ASP A 76 -0.87 9.40 -15.83
CA ASP A 76 0.57 9.71 -15.82
C ASP A 76 1.46 8.50 -15.47
N TRP A 77 0.89 7.30 -15.35
CA TRP A 77 1.66 6.11 -14.98
C TRP A 77 2.47 5.57 -16.17
N ASP A 78 3.65 5.03 -15.87
CA ASP A 78 4.45 4.31 -16.86
C ASP A 78 3.68 3.07 -17.33
N THR A 79 3.65 2.84 -18.64
CA THR A 79 3.12 1.60 -19.25
C THR A 79 3.75 0.32 -18.67
N ASN A 80 4.97 0.40 -18.15
CA ASN A 80 5.67 -0.69 -17.51
C ASN A 80 5.36 -0.85 -16.01
N HIS A 81 4.54 0.02 -15.42
CA HIS A 81 4.20 -0.04 -14.01
C HIS A 81 3.54 -1.39 -13.68
N VAL A 82 3.93 -2.00 -12.56
CA VAL A 82 3.56 -3.38 -12.19
C VAL A 82 2.04 -3.59 -12.20
N SER A 83 1.29 -2.62 -11.67
CA SER A 83 -0.17 -2.69 -11.61
C SER A 83 -0.84 -2.63 -12.99
N ILE A 84 -0.20 -1.99 -13.98
CA ILE A 84 -0.68 -1.94 -15.37
C ILE A 84 -0.50 -3.31 -16.01
N LYS A 85 0.68 -3.93 -15.83
CA LYS A 85 0.99 -5.27 -16.36
C LYS A 85 0.12 -6.37 -15.76
N VAL A 86 -0.04 -6.37 -14.43
CA VAL A 86 -0.81 -7.42 -13.72
C VAL A 86 -2.30 -7.35 -14.06
N ARG A 87 -2.82 -6.17 -14.39
CA ARG A 87 -4.24 -5.97 -14.75
C ARG A 87 -4.50 -5.94 -16.26
N ASP A 88 -3.47 -6.13 -17.09
CA ASP A 88 -3.55 -5.95 -18.55
C ASP A 88 -4.29 -4.66 -18.94
N SER A 89 -3.96 -3.57 -18.24
CA SER A 89 -4.60 -2.27 -18.42
C SER A 89 -3.68 -1.30 -19.16
N LYS A 90 -4.11 -0.04 -19.27
CA LYS A 90 -3.30 1.06 -19.82
C LYS A 90 -3.30 2.24 -18.85
N PRO A 91 -2.29 3.13 -18.89
CA PRO A 91 -2.35 4.40 -18.18
C PRO A 91 -3.65 5.15 -18.51
N GLY A 92 -4.29 5.69 -17.47
CA GLY A 92 -5.59 6.36 -17.58
C GLY A 92 -6.77 5.41 -17.75
N GLY A 93 -6.55 4.11 -17.56
CA GLY A 93 -7.60 3.10 -17.47
C GLY A 93 -8.29 3.10 -16.10
N GLU A 94 -8.71 1.92 -15.66
CA GLU A 94 -9.44 1.77 -14.39
C GLU A 94 -8.61 2.21 -13.16
N PRO A 95 -9.27 2.75 -12.12
CA PRO A 95 -8.62 3.08 -10.86
C PRO A 95 -7.93 1.88 -10.21
N VAL A 96 -6.82 2.13 -9.52
CA VAL A 96 -6.04 1.08 -8.85
C VAL A 96 -6.21 1.19 -7.33
N PHE A 97 -6.76 0.12 -6.73
CA PHE A 97 -6.88 -0.04 -5.29
C PHE A 97 -5.95 -1.14 -4.79
N HIS A 98 -5.16 -0.86 -3.75
CA HIS A 98 -4.32 -1.87 -3.11
C HIS A 98 -4.01 -1.55 -1.64
N PHE A 99 -3.68 -2.57 -0.87
CA PHE A 99 -3.09 -2.40 0.46
C PHE A 99 -1.59 -2.09 0.34
N LEU A 100 -1.07 -1.33 1.30
CA LEU A 100 0.37 -1.15 1.45
C LEU A 100 0.96 -2.32 2.24
N PRO A 101 2.13 -2.84 1.83
CA PRO A 101 2.95 -3.72 2.66
C PRO A 101 3.16 -3.16 4.06
N GLN A 102 3.26 -4.04 5.06
CA GLN A 102 3.36 -3.68 6.49
C GLN A 102 4.55 -2.75 6.80
N ASP A 103 5.61 -2.86 6.02
CA ASP A 103 6.85 -2.11 6.18
C ASP A 103 6.88 -0.80 5.40
N ASN A 104 5.85 -0.51 4.59
CA ASN A 104 5.71 0.76 3.89
C ASN A 104 4.98 1.80 4.74
N MET A 105 5.30 3.08 4.49
CA MET A 105 4.76 4.20 5.26
C MET A 105 4.11 5.24 4.34
N VAL A 106 3.07 5.89 4.85
CA VAL A 106 2.42 7.03 4.19
C VAL A 106 2.47 8.23 5.11
N TRP A 107 3.00 9.34 4.58
CA TRP A 107 3.01 10.62 5.25
C TRP A 107 1.84 11.46 4.75
N LEU A 108 0.96 11.77 5.68
CA LEU A 108 -0.23 12.58 5.43
C LEU A 108 0.09 14.01 5.85
N VAL A 109 0.22 14.90 4.86
CA VAL A 109 0.33 16.33 5.15
C VAL A 109 -1.07 16.84 5.45
N LYS A 110 -1.33 17.20 6.71
CA LYS A 110 -2.52 17.99 7.04
C LYS A 110 -2.21 19.45 6.73
N SER A 111 -2.89 20.02 5.75
CA SER A 111 -3.02 21.48 5.67
C SER A 111 -3.79 21.94 6.92
N LEU A 112 -3.17 22.81 7.72
CA LEU A 112 -3.80 23.51 8.84
C LEU A 112 -4.90 24.45 8.33
#